data_AF-A0A248VM46-F1
#
_entry.id   AF-A0A248VM46-F1
#
_cell.length_a   1.000
_cell.length_b   1.000
_cell.length_c   1.000
_cell.angle_alpha   90.00
_cell.angle_beta   90.00
_cell.angle_gamma   90.00
#
_symmetry.space_group_name_H-M   'P 1'
#
loop_
_entity.id
_entity.type
_entity.pdbx_description
1 polymer ?
#
loop_
_entity_poly.entity_id
_entity_poly.type
_entity_poly.pdbx_seq_one_letter_code
_entity_poly.pdbx_strand_id
1 'polypeptide(L)' 'MVMYAVFNDEAKTTIAGLYDCPQSDDWAPYQDEVTAADPRYKLFYDGLLPQYREMIPSPVASD' A
#
# COMPACT_ATOMS: atom_id res chain seq x y z
N MET A 1 2.72 -11.29 3.92
CA MET A 1 1.57 -11.10 3.01
C MET A 1 1.97 -10.08 1.97
N VAL A 2 1.76 -10.40 0.69
CA VAL A 2 1.98 -9.47 -0.42
C VAL A 2 0.67 -8.73 -0.68
N MET A 3 0.76 -7.43 -0.93
CA MET A 3 -0.35 -6.55 -1.30
C MET A 3 0.05 -5.77 -2.55
N TYR A 4 -0.92 -5.31 -3.32
CA TYR A 4 -0.67 -4.56 -4.56
C TYR A 4 -1.03 -3.10 -4.33
N ALA A 5 0.00 -2.25 -4.21
CA ALA A 5 -0.16 -0.83 -3.95
C ALA A 5 -0.13 -0.06 -5.27
N VAL A 6 -1.13 0.79 -5.48
CA VAL A 6 -1.16 1.76 -6.57
C VAL A 6 -0.59 3.07 -6.04
N PHE A 7 0.26 3.70 -6.82
CA PHE A 7 0.93 4.94 -6.45
C PHE A 7 0.40 6.11 -7.26
N ASN A 8 0.52 7.32 -6.71
CA ASN A 8 0.05 8.54 -7.39
C ASN A 8 0.78 8.81 -8.71
N ASP A 9 2.03 8.36 -8.84
CA ASP A 9 2.92 8.63 -9.96
C ASP A 9 4.00 7.55 -10.13
N GLU A 10 4.78 7.67 -11.21
CA GLU A 10 5.88 6.76 -11.56
C GLU A 10 7.01 6.75 -10.52
N ALA A 11 7.13 7.78 -9.68
CA ALA A 11 8.14 7.81 -8.62
C ALA A 11 7.81 6.83 -7.48
N LYS A 12 6.57 6.33 -7.41
CA LYS A 12 6.12 5.27 -6.48
C LYS A 12 6.47 5.53 -5.02
N THR A 13 6.29 6.78 -4.58
CA THR A 13 6.60 7.24 -3.22
C THR A 13 5.38 7.24 -2.29
N THR A 14 4.20 7.57 -2.83
CA THR A 14 2.96 7.72 -2.07
C THR A 14 1.91 6.75 -2.60
N ILE A 15 1.44 5.85 -1.73
CA ILE A 15 0.37 4.90 -2.06
C ILE A 15 -0.97 5.65 -2.10
N ALA A 16 -1.67 5.50 -3.22
CA ALA A 16 -3.00 6.03 -3.48
C ALA A 16 -4.09 4.99 -3.18
N GLY A 17 -3.79 3.70 -3.37
CA GLY A 17 -4.73 2.60 -3.20
C GLY A 17 -4.02 1.28 -2.91
N LEU A 18 -4.75 0.35 -2.29
CA LEU A 18 -4.23 -0.96 -1.89
C LEU A 18 -5.23 -2.05 -2.29
N TYR A 19 -4.73 -3.09 -2.94
CA TYR A 19 -5.52 -4.20 -3.46
C TYR A 19 -4.95 -5.56 -3.01
N ASP A 20 -5.81 -6.56 -2.99
CA ASP A 20 -5.47 -7.95 -2.67
C ASP A 20 -4.90 -8.73 -3.87
N CYS A 21 -5.09 -8.21 -5.07
CA CYS A 21 -4.62 -8.79 -6.34
C CYS A 21 -4.10 -7.70 -7.31
N PRO A 22 -3.25 -8.07 -8.29
CA PRO A 22 -2.79 -7.13 -9.29
C PRO A 22 -3.97 -6.56 -10.08
N GLN A 23 -3.98 -5.25 -10.22
CA GLN A 23 -4.92 -4.53 -11.07
C GLN A 23 -4.33 -4.28 -12.46
N SER A 24 -5.17 -4.06 -13.47
CA SER A 24 -4.73 -3.72 -14.82
C SER A 24 -4.09 -2.33 -14.87
N ASP A 25 -3.01 -2.19 -15.63
CA ASP A 25 -2.28 -0.91 -15.77
C ASP A 25 -3.15 0.24 -16.31
N ASP A 26 -4.17 -0.06 -17.12
CA ASP A 26 -5.12 0.95 -17.64
C ASP A 26 -5.96 1.62 -16.53
N TRP A 27 -6.20 0.92 -15.42
CA TRP A 27 -7.02 1.40 -14.31
C TRP A 27 -6.19 1.85 -13.11
N ALA A 28 -5.07 1.17 -12.89
CA ALA A 28 -4.24 1.28 -11.70
C ALA A 28 -2.75 1.39 -12.10
N PRO A 29 -2.36 2.48 -12.80
CA PRO A 29 -0.99 2.65 -13.24
C PRO A 29 -0.03 2.78 -12.05
N TYR A 30 1.25 2.52 -12.33
CA TYR A 30 2.33 2.64 -11.33
C TYR A 30 2.18 1.71 -10.12
N GLN A 31 1.52 0.57 -10.29
CA GLN A 31 1.38 -0.44 -9.24
C GLN A 31 2.72 -1.13 -8.93
N ASP A 32 2.90 -1.51 -7.67
CA ASP A 32 3.97 -2.41 -7.21
C ASP A 32 3.45 -3.36 -6.12
N GLU A 33 4.14 -4.49 -5.97
CA GLU A 33 4.01 -5.34 -4.80
C GLU A 33 4.64 -4.66 -3.57
N VAL A 34 3.90 -4.65 -2.46
CA VAL A 34 4.39 -4.21 -1.15
C VAL A 34 4.09 -5.28 -0.11
N THR A 35 4.81 -5.23 1.00
CA THR A 35 4.56 -6.09 2.16
C THR A 35 4.32 -5.23 3.40
N ALA A 36 3.88 -5.86 4.50
CA ALA A 36 3.73 -5.16 5.77
C ALA A 36 5.06 -4.57 6.31
N ALA A 37 6.22 -5.02 5.80
CA ALA A 37 7.52 -4.45 6.15
C ALA A 37 7.95 -3.28 5.23
N ASP A 38 7.18 -2.96 4.19
CA ASP A 38 7.52 -1.89 3.26
C ASP A 38 7.31 -0.50 3.93
N PRO A 39 8.32 0.39 3.93
CA PRO A 39 8.19 1.71 4.54
C PRO A 39 7.09 2.57 3.89
N ARG A 40 6.83 2.38 2.59
CA ARG A 40 5.76 3.09 1.86
C ARG A 40 4.38 2.65 2.36
N TYR A 41 4.24 1.35 2.66
CA TYR A 41 3.02 0.81 3.27
C TYR A 41 2.81 1.37 4.69
N LYS A 42 3.87 1.45 5.49
CA LYS A 42 3.79 2.05 6.83
C LYS A 42 3.28 3.49 6.78
N LEU A 43 3.82 4.32 5.87
CA LEU A 43 3.36 5.71 5.70
C LEU A 43 1.88 5.79 5.32
N PHE A 44 1.43 4.93 4.40
CA PHE A 44 0.02 4.84 4.04
C PHE A 44 -0.86 4.45 5.25
N TYR A 45 -0.48 3.39 5.96
CA TYR A 45 -1.21 2.90 7.14
C TYR A 45 -1.31 3.95 8.24
N ASP A 46 -0.23 4.69 8.51
CA ASP A 46 -0.20 5.76 9.49
C ASP A 46 -1.09 6.95 9.09
N GLY A 47 -1.36 7.14 7.79
CA GLY A 47 -2.28 8.15 7.27
C GLY A 47 -3.77 7.76 7.32
N LEU A 48 -4.09 6.48 7.52
CA LEU A 48 -5.48 6.01 7.57
C LEU A 48 -6.20 6.41 8.85
N LEU A 49 -7.51 6.60 8.74
CA LEU A 49 -8.40 6.68 9.90
C LEU A 49 -8.37 5.35 10.68
N PRO A 50 -8.54 5.37 12.02
CA PRO A 50 -8.44 4.16 12.84
C PRO A 50 -9.29 2.99 12.37
N GLN A 51 -10.52 3.23 11.92
CA GLN A 51 -11.42 2.16 11.45
C GLN A 51 -10.91 1.42 10.21
N TYR A 52 -10.08 2.06 9.37
CA TYR A 52 -9.50 1.40 8.19
C TYR A 52 -8.26 0.59 8.54
N ARG A 53 -7.55 0.96 9.60
CA ARG A 53 -6.39 0.22 10.10
C ARG A 53 -6.75 -1.18 10.57
N GLU A 54 -7.95 -1.35 11.12
CA GLU A 54 -8.48 -2.66 11.57
C GLU A 54 -8.81 -3.61 10.40
N MET A 55 -8.91 -3.08 9.17
CA MET A 55 -9.30 -3.86 7.98
C MET A 55 -8.11 -4.42 7.20
N ILE A 56 -6.88 -3.99 7.51
CA ILE A 56 -5.66 -4.36 6.77
C ILE A 56 -4.54 -4.75 7.74
N PRO A 57 -3.51 -5.49 7.29
CA PRO A 57 -2.44 -5.94 8.17
C PRO A 57 -1.66 -4.78 8.80
N SER A 58 -1.42 -4.81 10.11
CA SER A 58 -0.51 -3.85 10.73
C SER A 58 0.89 -3.94 10.09
N PRO A 59 1.58 -2.80 9.89
CA PRO A 59 2.98 -2.81 9.48
C PRO A 59 3.83 -3.58 10.49
N VAL A 60 4.86 -4.27 9.99
CA VAL A 60 5.86 -4.89 10.87
C VAL A 60 6.62 -3.75 11.55
N ALA A 61 6.79 -3.84 12.87
CA ALA A 61 7.66 -2.91 13.57
C ALA A 61 9.07 -3.02 12.97
N SER A 62 9.60 -1.91 12.46
CA SER A 62 11.03 -1.80 12.25
C SER A 62 11.66 -1.79 13.64
N ASP A 63 12.24 -2.91 14.06
CA ASP A 63 13.11 -2.97 15.25
C ASP A 63 14.28 -1.99 15.11
#